data_AF-A0A545AEQ9-F1
#
_entry.id   AF-A0A545AEQ9-F1
#
_cell.length_a   1.000
_cell.length_b   1.000
_cell.length_c   1.000
_cell.angle_alpha   90.00
_cell.angle_beta   90.00
_cell.angle_gamma   90.00
#
_symmetry.space_group_name_H-M   'P 1'
#
loop_
_entity.id
_entity.type
_entity.pdbx_description
1 polymer ?
#
loop_
_entity_poly.entity_id
_entity_poly.type
_entity_poly.pdbx_seq_one_letter_code
_entity_poly.pdbx_strand_id
1 'polypeptide(L)'
;MTDAAPPWAYEQVALSAHDPRWAETARSECATLAEVLGPSIEHIGSTAVPGLVAKPIVDLMAAVADPADHPRWAEQLAFRDRLRADPQLARDYAALKRRLAVAHADDREAYTEGKAAFIARS
;
A
#
# COMPACT_ATOMS: atom_id res chain seq x y z
N MET A 1 20.35 23.73 8.54
CA MET A 1 19.95 22.51 7.80
C MET A 1 18.52 22.72 7.37
N THR A 2 18.27 22.88 6.08
CA THR A 2 16.92 23.09 5.57
C THR A 2 16.11 21.81 5.75
N ASP A 3 15.05 21.93 6.54
CA ASP A 3 13.96 20.96 6.74
C ASP A 3 13.12 20.86 5.46
N ALA A 4 13.79 20.60 4.33
CA ALA A 4 13.13 20.41 3.06
C ALA A 4 12.75 18.93 2.98
N ALA A 5 11.45 18.67 2.86
CA ALA A 5 10.95 17.33 2.63
C ALA A 5 11.74 16.66 1.48
N PRO A 6 12.10 15.37 1.62
CA PRO A 6 12.90 14.67 0.62
C PRO A 6 12.20 14.66 -0.75
N PRO A 7 12.93 14.53 -1.86
CA PRO A 7 12.38 14.66 -3.22
C PRO A 7 11.15 13.78 -3.51
N TRP A 8 11.04 12.62 -2.87
CA TRP A 8 9.89 11.71 -3.01
C TRP A 8 8.58 12.27 -2.41
N ALA A 9 8.65 13.30 -1.57
CA ALA A 9 7.49 13.95 -0.97
C ALA A 9 6.69 14.77 -2.00
N TYR A 10 7.36 15.29 -3.04
CA TYR A 10 6.76 16.07 -4.13
C TYR A 10 6.56 15.26 -5.42
N GLU A 11 6.76 13.94 -5.36
CA GLU A 11 6.63 13.08 -6.53
C GLU A 11 5.15 12.93 -6.92
N GLN A 12 4.85 13.15 -8.21
CA GLN A 12 3.51 13.06 -8.77
C GLN A 12 2.86 11.71 -8.50
N VAL A 13 1.53 11.71 -8.34
CA VAL A 13 0.74 10.48 -8.18
C VAL A 13 0.62 9.75 -9.53
N ALA A 14 1.67 9.02 -9.90
CA ALA A 14 1.69 8.17 -11.09
C ALA A 14 1.15 6.77 -10.78
N LEU A 15 -0.05 6.47 -11.28
CA LEU A 15 -0.66 5.15 -11.16
C LEU A 15 -0.25 4.24 -12.33
N SER A 16 0.09 3.00 -12.03
CA SER A 16 0.45 1.95 -12.98
C SER A 16 -0.57 0.79 -12.92
N ALA A 17 -0.76 0.13 -14.05
CA ALA A 17 -1.44 -1.17 -14.08
C ALA A 17 -0.72 -2.15 -13.16
N HIS A 18 -1.46 -3.15 -12.66
CA HIS A 18 -0.87 -4.15 -11.78
C HIS A 18 0.26 -4.92 -12.50
N ASP A 19 1.42 -5.00 -11.88
CA ASP A 19 2.56 -5.78 -12.36
C ASP A 19 2.74 -7.04 -11.48
N PRO A 20 2.64 -8.26 -12.03
CA PRO A 20 2.83 -9.49 -11.27
C PRO A 20 4.22 -9.59 -10.61
N ARG A 21 5.23 -8.88 -11.14
CA ARG A 21 6.58 -8.85 -10.56
C ARG A 21 6.62 -8.20 -9.18
N TRP A 22 5.62 -7.40 -8.80
CA TRP A 22 5.57 -6.84 -7.44
C TRP A 22 5.52 -7.91 -6.34
N ALA A 23 4.85 -9.04 -6.60
CA ALA A 23 4.84 -10.17 -5.67
C ALA A 23 6.21 -10.85 -5.57
N GLU A 24 6.97 -10.90 -6.67
CA GLU A 24 8.33 -11.43 -6.68
C GLU A 24 9.28 -10.51 -5.91
N THR A 25 9.22 -9.20 -6.17
CA THR A 25 9.97 -8.19 -5.42
C THR A 25 9.67 -8.29 -3.93
N ALA A 26 8.39 -8.31 -3.54
CA ALA A 26 8.01 -8.41 -2.14
C ALA A 26 8.56 -9.67 -1.47
N ARG A 27 8.48 -10.84 -2.13
CA ARG A 27 9.06 -12.08 -1.59
C ARG A 27 10.57 -12.00 -1.40
N SER A 28 11.29 -11.43 -2.38
CA SER A 28 12.74 -11.24 -2.30
C SER A 28 13.12 -10.32 -1.15
N GLU A 29 12.44 -9.18 -1.03
CA GLU A 29 12.69 -8.21 0.04
C GLU A 29 12.31 -8.77 1.42
N CYS A 30 11.18 -9.48 1.55
CA CYS A 30 10.83 -10.18 2.79
C CYS A 30 11.91 -11.19 3.19
N ALA A 31 12.46 -11.95 2.25
CA ALA A 31 13.51 -12.92 2.55
C ALA A 31 14.78 -12.24 3.08
N THR A 32 15.22 -11.15 2.43
CA THR A 32 16.37 -10.35 2.89
C THR A 32 16.12 -9.75 4.28
N LEU A 33 14.95 -9.14 4.49
CA LEU A 33 14.63 -8.46 5.74
C LEU A 33 14.41 -9.45 6.90
N ALA A 34 13.97 -10.67 6.61
CA ALA A 34 13.73 -11.69 7.63
C ALA A 34 15.00 -12.10 8.38
N GLU A 35 16.18 -11.95 7.76
CA GLU A 35 17.47 -12.20 8.42
C GLU A 35 17.74 -11.22 9.57
N VAL A 36 17.13 -10.02 9.54
CA VAL A 36 17.35 -8.95 10.52
C VAL A 36 16.14 -8.76 11.44
N LEU A 37 14.94 -8.78 10.87
CA LEU A 37 13.69 -8.43 11.56
C LEU A 37 12.90 -9.68 12.02
N GLY A 38 13.30 -10.87 11.60
CA GLY A 38 12.56 -12.11 11.81
C GLY A 38 11.52 -12.38 10.72
N PRO A 39 10.87 -13.56 10.76
CA PRO A 39 10.10 -14.08 9.63
C PRO A 39 8.74 -13.41 9.40
N SER A 40 8.25 -12.62 10.36
CA SER A 40 6.90 -12.05 10.32
C SER A 40 6.87 -10.78 9.48
N ILE A 41 6.99 -10.91 8.16
CA ILE A 41 6.98 -9.80 7.21
C ILE A 41 5.96 -10.07 6.11
N GLU A 42 5.00 -9.16 5.96
CA GLU A 42 3.87 -9.29 5.04
C GLU A 42 3.92 -8.25 3.93
N HIS A 43 3.60 -8.67 2.70
CA HIS A 43 3.32 -7.76 1.60
C HIS A 43 1.93 -7.16 1.78
N ILE A 44 1.88 -5.84 1.96
CA ILE A 44 0.66 -5.08 2.19
C ILE A 44 0.45 -4.03 1.09
N GLY A 45 -0.58 -3.20 1.26
CA GLY A 45 -0.86 -2.11 0.34
C GLY A 45 -1.46 -2.58 -0.99
N SER A 46 -1.54 -1.64 -1.95
CA SER A 46 -2.24 -1.89 -3.22
C SER A 46 -1.48 -2.83 -4.14
N THR A 47 -0.15 -2.87 -4.08
CA THR A 47 0.68 -3.76 -4.91
C THR A 47 0.59 -5.22 -4.49
N ALA A 48 0.05 -5.51 -3.30
CA ALA A 48 -0.25 -6.86 -2.84
C ALA A 48 -1.55 -7.43 -3.41
N VAL A 49 -2.35 -6.64 -4.14
CA VAL A 49 -3.67 -7.05 -4.66
C VAL A 49 -3.59 -7.27 -6.17
N PRO A 50 -3.71 -8.52 -6.66
CA PRO A 50 -3.69 -8.83 -8.09
C PRO A 50 -4.73 -8.01 -8.88
N GLY A 51 -4.30 -7.44 -10.00
CA GLY A 51 -5.17 -6.66 -10.90
C GLY A 51 -5.50 -5.24 -10.42
N LEU A 52 -5.05 -4.82 -9.24
CA LEU A 52 -5.34 -3.50 -8.70
C LEU A 52 -4.33 -2.45 -9.18
N VAL A 53 -4.82 -1.36 -9.76
CA VAL A 53 -3.99 -0.20 -10.14
C VAL A 53 -3.31 0.40 -8.91
N ALA A 54 -2.01 0.71 -8.96
CA ALA A 54 -1.28 1.20 -7.80
C ALA A 54 -0.17 2.17 -8.21
N LYS A 55 0.34 2.93 -7.24
CA LYS A 55 1.69 3.48 -7.37
C LYS A 55 2.66 2.28 -7.35
N PRO A 56 3.72 2.25 -8.18
CA PRO A 56 4.63 1.10 -8.26
C PRO A 56 5.57 1.04 -7.05
N ILE A 57 5.00 0.94 -5.85
CA ILE A 57 5.68 0.92 -4.56
C ILE A 57 5.27 -0.36 -3.85
N VAL A 58 6.24 -1.21 -3.53
CA VAL A 58 6.03 -2.41 -2.72
C VAL A 58 6.04 -2.02 -1.25
N ASP A 59 4.89 -2.16 -0.59
CA ASP A 59 4.75 -1.87 0.84
C ASP A 59 4.90 -3.16 1.64
N LEU A 60 5.85 -3.18 2.58
CA LEU A 60 6.06 -4.31 3.49
C LEU A 60 5.75 -3.88 4.93
N MET A 61 5.18 -4.79 5.71
CA MET A 61 4.99 -4.60 7.14
C MET A 61 5.65 -5.75 7.88
N ALA A 62 6.58 -5.43 8.78
CA ALA A 62 7.24 -6.38 9.66
C ALA A 62 6.66 -6.30 11.07
N ALA A 63 6.40 -7.46 11.66
CA ALA A 63 5.91 -7.59 13.02
C ALA A 63 7.11 -7.59 13.98
N VAL A 64 7.18 -6.61 14.89
CA VAL A 64 8.17 -6.56 15.97
C VAL A 64 7.69 -7.38 17.17
N ALA A 65 8.56 -7.71 18.13
CA ALA A 65 8.15 -8.47 19.31
C ALA A 65 6.96 -7.81 20.04
N ASP A 66 5.92 -8.62 20.24
CA ASP A 66 4.52 -8.28 20.59
C ASP A 66 3.73 -7.40 19.58
N PRO A 67 3.54 -7.87 18.34
CA PRO A 67 2.75 -7.16 17.34
C PRO A 67 1.25 -7.49 17.42
N ALA A 68 0.87 -8.48 18.23
CA ALA A 68 -0.52 -8.89 18.44
C ALA A 68 -1.36 -7.78 19.08
N ASP A 69 -0.70 -6.81 19.73
CA ASP A 69 -1.36 -5.67 20.39
C ASP A 69 -1.56 -4.44 19.49
N HIS A 70 -0.92 -4.37 18.31
CA HIS A 70 -1.08 -3.20 17.45
C HIS A 70 -2.15 -3.43 16.35
N PRO A 71 -3.32 -2.78 16.43
CA PRO A 71 -4.48 -3.07 15.56
C PRO A 71 -4.17 -2.89 14.06
N ARG A 72 -3.23 -1.99 13.74
CA ARG A 72 -2.78 -1.71 12.38
C ARG A 72 -2.29 -2.93 11.59
N TRP A 73 -1.71 -3.94 12.23
CA TRP A 73 -1.29 -5.16 11.53
C TRP A 73 -2.52 -5.90 10.98
N ALA A 74 -3.47 -6.19 11.87
CA ALA A 74 -4.71 -6.87 11.52
C ALA A 74 -5.55 -6.07 10.52
N GLU A 75 -5.65 -4.75 10.70
CA GLU A 75 -6.38 -3.85 9.80
C GLU A 75 -5.83 -3.87 8.36
N GLN A 76 -4.50 -3.82 8.21
CA GLN A 76 -3.88 -3.82 6.88
C GLN A 76 -4.07 -5.14 6.16
N LEU A 77 -3.91 -6.27 6.86
CA LEU A 77 -4.14 -7.59 6.29
C LEU A 77 -5.61 -7.78 5.94
N ALA A 78 -6.52 -7.41 6.84
CA ALA A 78 -7.96 -7.50 6.60
C ALA A 78 -8.38 -6.69 5.36
N PHE A 79 -7.92 -5.45 5.21
CA PHE A 79 -8.25 -4.65 4.04
C PHE A 79 -7.67 -5.23 2.74
N ARG A 80 -6.40 -5.68 2.75
CA ARG A 80 -5.75 -6.36 1.62
C ARG A 80 -6.54 -7.59 1.20
N ASP A 81 -6.86 -8.46 2.15
CA ASP A 81 -7.48 -9.75 1.88
C ASP A 81 -8.92 -9.61 1.42
N ARG A 82 -9.63 -8.58 1.90
CA ARG A 82 -10.94 -8.21 1.36
C ARG A 82 -10.88 -7.72 -0.08
N LEU A 83 -9.91 -6.87 -0.42
CA LEU A 83 -9.72 -6.45 -1.82
C LEU A 83 -9.39 -7.63 -2.73
N ARG A 84 -8.70 -8.65 -2.23
CA ARG A 84 -8.43 -9.90 -2.97
C ARG A 84 -9.67 -10.76 -3.13
N ALA A 85 -10.54 -10.81 -2.11
CA ALA A 85 -11.73 -11.64 -2.09
C ALA A 85 -12.94 -11.01 -2.80
N ASP A 86 -13.01 -9.67 -2.90
CA ASP A 86 -14.13 -8.93 -3.49
C ASP A 86 -13.69 -8.11 -4.72
N PRO A 87 -13.89 -8.63 -5.94
CA PRO A 87 -13.58 -7.93 -7.18
C PRO A 87 -14.39 -6.64 -7.41
N GLN A 88 -15.57 -6.49 -6.80
CA GLN A 88 -16.34 -5.25 -6.89
C GLN A 88 -15.70 -4.17 -6.01
N LEU A 89 -15.36 -4.50 -4.76
CA LEU A 89 -14.64 -3.60 -3.86
C LEU A 89 -13.30 -3.15 -4.46
N ALA A 90 -12.55 -4.07 -5.07
CA ALA A 90 -11.30 -3.74 -5.76
C ALA A 90 -11.51 -2.77 -6.93
N ARG A 91 -12.57 -2.94 -7.72
CA ARG A 91 -12.94 -2.03 -8.80
C ARG A 91 -13.32 -0.64 -8.28
N ASP A 92 -14.10 -0.58 -7.21
CA ASP A 92 -14.52 0.69 -6.60
C ASP A 92 -13.33 1.45 -6.01
N TYR A 93 -12.42 0.71 -5.36
CA TYR A 93 -11.19 1.27 -4.84
C TYR A 93 -10.24 1.75 -5.96
N ALA A 94 -10.15 1.02 -7.07
CA ALA A 94 -9.39 1.44 -8.25
C ALA A 94 -9.97 2.73 -8.87
N ALA A 95 -11.30 2.82 -8.98
CA ALA A 95 -11.98 4.00 -9.48
C ALA A 95 -11.76 5.22 -8.58
N LEU A 96 -11.82 5.04 -7.26
CA LEU A 96 -11.47 6.09 -6.29
C LEU A 96 -10.03 6.57 -6.49
N LYS A 97 -9.05 5.66 -6.56
CA LYS A 97 -7.64 6.03 -6.74
C LYS A 97 -7.41 6.82 -8.02
N ARG A 98 -8.03 6.43 -9.13
CA ARG A 98 -7.94 7.19 -10.39
C ARG A 98 -8.50 8.60 -10.25
N ARG A 99 -9.67 8.75 -9.61
CA ARG A 99 -10.27 10.07 -9.36
C ARG A 99 -9.37 10.95 -8.49
N LEU A 100 -8.83 10.40 -7.39
CA LEU A 100 -7.93 11.13 -6.49
C LEU A 100 -6.61 11.49 -7.17
N ALA A 101 -6.04 10.59 -8.00
CA ALA A 101 -4.82 10.87 -8.73
C ALA A 101 -4.98 12.02 -9.75
N VAL A 102 -6.18 12.15 -10.35
CA VAL A 102 -6.49 13.30 -11.22
C VAL A 102 -6.71 14.57 -10.40
N ALA A 103 -7.43 14.49 -9.27
CA ALA A 103 -7.75 15.65 -8.44
C ALA A 103 -6.53 16.19 -7.67
N HIS A 104 -5.58 15.34 -7.32
CA HIS A 104 -4.44 15.62 -6.45
C HIS A 104 -3.13 15.12 -7.07
N ALA A 105 -2.91 15.41 -8.36
CA ALA A 105 -1.75 14.90 -9.10
C ALA A 105 -0.40 15.31 -8.48
N ASP A 106 -0.31 16.55 -7.99
CA ASP A 106 0.88 17.14 -7.35
C ASP A 106 0.77 17.18 -5.81
N ASP A 107 -0.29 16.61 -5.24
CA ASP A 107 -0.56 16.61 -3.80
C ASP A 107 -0.72 15.17 -3.29
N ARG A 108 0.42 14.59 -2.92
CA ARG A 108 0.50 13.22 -2.41
C ARG A 108 -0.24 13.05 -1.08
N GLU A 109 -0.26 14.08 -0.23
CA GLU A 109 -0.91 14.03 1.08
C GLU A 109 -2.43 13.96 0.90
N ALA A 110 -3.01 14.88 0.13
CA ALA A 110 -4.43 14.86 -0.19
C ALA A 110 -4.86 13.57 -0.91
N TYR A 111 -4.03 13.02 -1.81
CA TYR A 111 -4.27 11.69 -2.39
C TYR A 111 -4.31 10.59 -1.31
N THR A 112 -3.42 10.65 -0.32
CA THR A 112 -3.33 9.65 0.74
C THR A 112 -4.52 9.72 1.69
N GLU A 113 -4.86 10.92 2.15
CA GLU A 113 -6.01 11.20 3.01
C GLU A 113 -7.34 10.88 2.33
N GLY A 114 -7.48 11.21 1.04
CA GLY A 114 -8.71 10.97 0.27
C GLY A 114 -9.13 9.50 0.21
N LYS A 115 -8.20 8.57 0.47
CA LYS A 115 -8.49 7.13 0.56
C LYS A 115 -8.94 6.69 1.95
N ALA A 116 -8.61 7.43 3.01
CA ALA A 116 -8.80 7.02 4.39
C ALA A 116 -10.26 6.69 4.70
N ALA A 117 -11.19 7.55 4.28
CA ALA A 117 -12.62 7.33 4.49
C ALA A 117 -13.15 6.10 3.76
N PHE A 118 -12.56 5.72 2.61
CA PHE A 118 -12.91 4.48 1.90
C PHE A 118 -12.40 3.25 2.65
N ILE A 119 -11.15 3.29 3.10
CA ILE A 119 -10.53 2.18 3.84
C ILE A 119 -11.28 1.92 5.14
N ALA A 120 -11.61 2.98 5.90
CA ALA A 120 -12.28 2.86 7.19
C ALA A 120 -13.73 2.32 7.12
N ARG A 121 -14.43 2.53 6.00
CA ARG A 121 -15.82 2.04 5.79
C ARG A 121 -15.90 0.72 5.03
N SER A 122 -14.76 0.27 4.52
CA SER A 122 -14.66 -1.02 3.86
C SER A 122 -14.64 -2.03 4.98
#